data_AF-A0AAU4WYU9-F1
#
_entry.id   AF-A0AAU4WYU9-F1
#
_cell.length_a   1.000
_cell.length_b   1.000
_cell.length_c   1.000
_cell.angle_alpha   90.00
_cell.angle_beta   90.00
_cell.angle_gamma   90.00
#
_symmetry.space_group_name_H-M   'P 1'
#
loop_
_entity.id
_entity.type
_entity.pdbx_description
1 polymer ?
#
loop_
_entity_poly.entity_id
_entity_poly.type
_entity_poly.pdbx_seq_one_letter_code
_entity_poly.pdbx_strand_id
1 'polypeptide(L)'
;MGTDFDPTFSSTEHAPLALEGKPLRLHVLVDASSVEVYAENARGEQVVLTDQIFPDPSSTDVDFFADNGTAKLTGLQAWRLASIWK
;
A
#
# COMPACT_ATOMS: atom_id res chain seq x y z
N MET A 1 0.22 -11.26 -30.75
CA MET A 1 -0.86 -10.66 -29.95
C MET A 1 -0.70 -11.20 -28.55
N GLY A 2 -0.13 -10.43 -27.63
CA GLY A 2 0.07 -10.86 -26.24
C GLY A 2 -1.11 -10.36 -25.41
N THR A 3 -1.82 -11.28 -24.76
CA THR A 3 -2.89 -11.01 -23.79
C THR A 3 -2.43 -11.29 -22.36
N ASP A 4 -1.13 -11.56 -22.17
CA ASP A 4 -0.54 -11.94 -20.90
C ASP A 4 0.16 -10.74 -20.25
N PHE A 5 0.34 -10.83 -18.94
CA PHE A 5 1.10 -9.85 -18.18
C PHE A 5 2.57 -9.81 -18.62
N ASP A 6 3.21 -8.66 -18.38
CA ASP A 6 4.66 -8.60 -18.43
C ASP A 6 5.23 -9.62 -17.41
N PRO A 7 6.29 -10.38 -17.76
CA PRO A 7 6.91 -11.33 -16.83
C PRO A 7 7.35 -10.73 -15.49
N THR A 8 7.51 -9.41 -15.42
CA THR A 8 7.89 -8.68 -14.20
C THR A 8 6.69 -8.21 -13.37
N PHE A 9 5.44 -8.43 -13.82
CA PHE A 9 4.25 -7.95 -13.13
C PHE A 9 4.09 -8.49 -11.70
N SER A 10 4.43 -9.76 -11.47
CA SER A 10 4.45 -10.35 -10.12
C SER A 10 5.74 -9.96 -9.40
N SER A 11 5.83 -8.71 -8.96
CA SER A 11 7.01 -8.15 -8.30
C SER A 11 6.80 -7.81 -6.83
N THR A 12 7.83 -7.27 -6.20
CA THR A 12 7.75 -6.66 -4.87
C THR A 12 8.52 -5.35 -4.92
N GLU A 13 7.81 -4.26 -4.73
CA GLU A 13 8.38 -2.92 -4.81
C GLU A 13 8.97 -2.46 -3.47
N HIS A 14 10.09 -1.75 -3.54
CA HIS A 14 10.84 -1.29 -2.37
C HIS A 14 11.27 0.17 -2.53
N ALA A 15 11.12 0.95 -1.46
CA ALA A 15 11.62 2.32 -1.39
C ALA A 15 12.36 2.55 -0.06
N PRO A 16 13.56 3.17 -0.06
CA PRO A 16 14.29 3.45 1.16
C PRO A 16 13.67 4.63 1.92
N LEU A 17 13.38 4.44 3.22
CA LEU A 17 12.96 5.51 4.12
C LEU A 17 13.52 5.27 5.52
N ALA A 18 14.35 6.20 6.01
CA ALA A 18 14.94 6.10 7.34
C ALA A 18 13.92 6.46 8.42
N LEU A 19 13.78 5.60 9.44
CA LEU A 19 12.83 5.84 10.55
C LEU A 19 13.50 6.32 11.85
N GLU A 20 14.78 5.98 12.06
CA GLU A 20 15.54 6.35 13.27
C GLU A 20 14.80 6.07 14.59
N GLY A 21 14.12 4.93 14.65
CA GLY A 21 13.34 4.51 15.83
C GLY A 21 12.08 5.33 16.09
N LYS A 22 11.64 6.16 15.14
CA LYS A 22 10.37 6.89 15.18
C LYS A 22 9.27 6.13 14.41
N PRO A 23 7.99 6.38 14.74
CA PRO A 23 6.89 5.78 14.00
C PRO A 23 6.88 6.17 12.52
N LEU A 24 6.49 5.23 11.67
CA LEU A 24 6.18 5.45 10.27
C LEU A 24 4.70 5.86 10.14
N ARG A 25 4.41 6.85 9.29
CA ARG A 25 3.05 7.18 8.86
C ARG A 25 2.81 6.58 7.48
N LEU A 26 1.74 5.81 7.34
CA LEU A 26 1.29 5.27 6.07
C LEU A 26 -0.07 5.88 5.70
N HIS A 27 -0.20 6.30 4.45
CA HIS A 27 -1.49 6.56 3.81
C HIS A 27 -1.56 5.64 2.60
N VAL A 28 -2.56 4.76 2.59
CA VAL A 28 -2.74 3.76 1.53
C VAL A 28 -4.07 4.02 0.83
N LEU A 29 -4.02 4.25 -0.48
CA LEU A 29 -5.19 4.29 -1.33
C LEU A 29 -5.29 2.97 -2.09
N VAL A 30 -6.48 2.37 -2.08
CA VAL A 30 -6.78 1.14 -2.81
C VAL A 30 -7.99 1.43 -3.70
N ASP A 31 -7.84 1.16 -4.99
CA ASP A 31 -8.92 1.20 -5.97
C ASP A 31 -8.98 -0.15 -6.73
N ALA A 32 -9.96 -0.30 -7.61
CA ALA A 32 -10.26 -1.56 -8.31
C ALA A 32 -9.06 -2.21 -9.00
N SER A 33 -8.09 -1.42 -9.45
CA SER A 33 -6.89 -1.94 -10.12
C SER A 33 -5.59 -1.22 -9.74
N SER A 34 -5.54 -0.57 -8.57
CA SER A 34 -4.32 0.12 -8.13
C SER A 34 -4.19 0.18 -6.62
N VAL A 35 -2.93 0.26 -6.18
CA VAL A 35 -2.55 0.59 -4.81
C VAL A 35 -1.53 1.71 -4.84
N GLU A 36 -1.74 2.74 -4.03
CA GLU A 36 -0.78 3.81 -3.81
C GLU A 36 -0.46 3.91 -2.32
N VAL A 37 0.82 3.80 -1.99
CA VAL A 37 1.33 3.87 -0.62
C VAL A 37 2.20 5.10 -0.47
N TYR A 38 1.75 6.04 0.35
CA TYR A 38 2.50 7.22 0.77
C TYR A 38 3.08 6.94 2.16
N ALA A 39 4.40 6.85 2.24
CA ALA A 39 5.13 6.56 3.47
C ALA A 39 5.92 7.81 3.91
N GLU A 40 5.67 8.29 5.11
CA GLU A 40 6.30 9.50 5.66
C GLU A 40 6.94 9.22 7.03
N ASN A 41 8.19 9.67 7.20
CA ASN A 41 8.88 9.57 8.49
C ASN A 41 8.66 10.81 9.37
N ALA A 42 9.20 10.77 10.60
CA ALA A 42 9.08 11.88 11.54
C ALA A 42 9.80 13.19 11.12
N ARG A 43 10.63 13.15 10.07
CA ARG A 43 11.30 14.33 9.50
C ARG A 43 10.50 14.97 8.35
N GLY A 44 9.40 14.35 7.94
CA GLY A 44 8.62 14.79 6.78
C GLY A 44 9.22 14.36 5.44
N GLU A 45 10.22 13.46 5.44
CA GLU A 45 10.67 12.80 4.22
C GLU A 45 9.60 11.79 3.79
N GLN A 46 9.27 11.79 2.50
CA GLN A 46 8.23 10.95 1.93
C GLN A 46 8.77 10.13 0.76
N VAL A 47 8.35 8.87 0.70
CA VAL A 47 8.45 8.03 -0.49
C VAL A 47 7.06 7.55 -0.89
N VAL A 48 6.86 7.34 -2.19
CA VAL A 48 5.59 6.88 -2.74
C VAL A 48 5.86 5.65 -3.59
N LEU A 49 5.06 4.61 -3.37
CA LEU A 49 4.99 3.43 -4.21
C LEU A 49 3.61 3.40 -4.86
N THR A 50 3.57 3.19 -6.17
CA THR A 50 2.34 3.07 -6.96
C THR A 50 2.44 1.81 -7.79
N ASP A 51 1.42 0.97 -7.71
CA ASP A 51 1.39 -0.28 -8.46
C ASP A 51 -0.01 -0.62 -8.95
N GLN A 52 -0.07 -1.37 -10.05
CA GLN A 52 -1.31 -1.94 -10.58
C GLN A 52 -1.56 -3.31 -9.96
N ILE A 53 -2.82 -3.59 -9.66
CA ILE A 53 -3.27 -4.90 -9.21
C ILE A 53 -4.49 -5.33 -10.03
N PHE A 54 -4.72 -6.63 -10.16
CA PHE A 54 -5.92 -7.18 -10.81
C PHE A 54 -6.52 -8.30 -9.94
N PRO A 55 -7.08 -7.96 -8.76
CA PRO A 55 -7.58 -8.95 -7.81
C PRO A 55 -8.87 -9.61 -8.28
N ASP A 56 -9.20 -10.76 -7.69
CA ASP A 56 -10.56 -11.29 -7.75
C ASP A 56 -11.53 -10.28 -7.11
N PRO A 57 -12.72 -10.00 -7.71
CA PRO A 57 -13.67 -9.04 -7.16
C PRO A 57 -14.15 -9.34 -5.73
N SER A 58 -14.01 -10.58 -5.25
CA SER A 58 -14.34 -10.98 -3.88
C SER A 58 -13.23 -10.67 -2.86
N SER A 59 -11.99 -10.40 -3.32
CA SER A 59 -10.84 -10.04 -2.48
C SER A 59 -10.96 -8.62 -1.93
N THR A 60 -11.80 -8.45 -0.91
CA THR A 60 -12.17 -7.15 -0.34
C THR A 60 -11.78 -6.95 1.12
N ASP A 61 -11.19 -7.97 1.73
CA ASP A 61 -10.78 -7.95 3.13
C ASP A 61 -9.46 -7.18 3.34
N VAL A 62 -9.27 -6.67 4.56
CA VAL A 62 -8.06 -5.96 4.98
C VAL A 62 -7.60 -6.50 6.32
N ASP A 63 -6.35 -6.94 6.37
CA ASP A 63 -5.71 -7.48 7.57
C ASP A 63 -4.43 -6.71 7.93
N PHE A 64 -4.15 -6.64 9.23
CA PHE A 64 -2.90 -6.10 9.77
C PHE A 64 -2.13 -7.22 10.45
N PHE A 65 -0.87 -7.41 10.06
CA PHE A 65 -0.02 -8.46 10.59
C PHE A 65 1.41 -7.97 10.79
N ALA A 66 2.18 -8.74 11.57
CA ALA A 66 3.61 -8.54 11.76
C ALA A 66 4.30 -9.90 11.69
N ASP A 67 5.19 -10.05 10.72
CA ASP A 67 6.01 -11.25 10.59
C ASP A 67 7.26 -11.14 11.48
N ASN A 68 7.67 -12.26 12.06
CA ASN A 68 8.93 -12.40 12.79
C ASN A 68 9.14 -11.39 13.95
N GLY A 69 8.06 -10.89 14.56
CA GLY A 69 8.18 -9.93 15.65
C GLY A 69 6.86 -9.31 16.05
N THR A 70 6.89 -8.05 16.47
CA THR A 70 5.71 -7.30 16.87
C THR A 70 5.78 -5.89 16.32
N ALA A 71 4.69 -5.45 15.70
CA ALA A 71 4.46 -4.07 15.35
C ALA A 71 3.39 -3.48 16.26
N LYS A 72 3.55 -2.21 16.64
CA LYS A 72 2.53 -1.47 17.39
C LYS A 72 1.84 -0.49 16.45
N LEU A 73 0.58 -0.76 16.13
CA LEU A 73 -0.28 0.19 15.44
C LEU A 73 -0.74 1.26 16.45
N THR A 74 -0.23 2.48 16.30
CA THR A 74 -0.52 3.59 17.24
C THR A 74 -1.78 4.37 16.88
N GLY A 75 -2.26 4.24 15.64
CA GLY A 75 -3.50 4.84 15.16
C GLY A 75 -3.90 4.26 13.81
N LEU A 76 -5.21 4.17 13.58
CA LEU A 76 -5.80 3.71 12.32
C LEU A 76 -7.01 4.58 12.00
N GLN A 77 -7.06 5.04 10.75
CA GLN A 77 -8.25 5.64 10.17
C GLN A 77 -8.48 4.95 8.83
N ALA A 78 -9.69 4.45 8.63
CA ALA A 78 -10.10 3.80 7.39
C ALA A 78 -11.43 4.40 6.94
N TRP A 79 -11.58 4.58 5.63
CA TRP A 79 -12.80 5.09 5.01
C TRP A 79 -13.01 4.42 3.67
N ARG A 80 -14.27 4.28 3.28
CA ARG A 80 -14.61 3.86 1.92
C ARG A 80 -14.35 5.02 0.97
N LEU A 81 -13.55 4.80 -0.07
CA LEU A 81 -13.39 5.75 -1.16
C LEU A 81 -14.65 5.70 -2.04
N ALA A 82 -15.33 6.85 -2.19
CA ALA A 82 -16.51 6.93 -3.03
C ALA A 82 -16.13 7.01 -4.52
N SER A 83 -16.93 6.37 -5.38
CA SER A 83 -16.79 6.53 -6.83
C SER A 83 -16.95 7.99 -7.23
N ILE A 84 -16.10 8.45 -8.14
CA ILE A 84 -16.19 9.77 -8.75
C ILE A 84 -17.16 9.81 -9.94
N TRP A 85 -17.55 8.63 -10.46
CA TRP A 85 -18.47 8.49 -11.59
C TRP A 85 -19.93 8.55 -11.14
N LYS A 86 -20.79 9.14 -11.97
CA LYS A 86 -22.25 9.24 -11.78
C LYS A 86 -23.00 8.34 -12.75
#